data_AF-A0A143X9T1-F1
#
_entry.id   AF-A0A143X9T1-F1
#
_cell.length_a   1.000
_cell.length_b   1.000
_cell.length_c   1.000
_cell.angle_alpha   90.00
_cell.angle_beta   90.00
_cell.angle_gamma   90.00
#
_symmetry.space_group_name_H-M   'P 1'
#
loop_
_entity.id
_entity.type
_entity.pdbx_description
1 polymer ?
#
loop_
_entity_poly.entity_id
_entity_poly.type
_entity_poly.pdbx_seq_one_letter_code
_entity_poly.pdbx_strand_id
1 'polypeptide(L)'
;MIVQFIAGVVSCIGFAYLFNCPQKAILKAAIVGGLGWLMYDYAVHFWHLSVVVSTFLGTLVLAIGCEILARIEKDAVTIFIIPAILPLVPGAGLYYTLLYFIEGEFSLAAAKGFDTLGCAAGIAIGIIFVSSLTRFLTHLRKGGR
;
A
#
# COMPACT_ATOMS: atom_id res chain seq x y z
N MET A 1 4.57 -15.90 -5.41
CA MET A 1 5.39 -15.44 -4.27
C MET A 1 6.68 -14.75 -4.71
N ILE A 2 7.78 -15.43 -5.08
CA ILE A 2 9.06 -14.74 -5.44
C ILE A 2 8.90 -13.82 -6.65
N VAL A 3 8.28 -14.30 -7.74
CA VAL A 3 8.02 -13.48 -8.93
C VAL A 3 7.12 -12.28 -8.61
N GLN A 4 6.10 -12.50 -7.78
CA GLN A 4 5.17 -11.45 -7.33
C GLN A 4 5.89 -10.38 -6.50
N PHE A 5 6.79 -10.78 -5.61
CA PHE A 5 7.65 -9.85 -4.87
C PHE A 5 8.52 -9.02 -5.80
N ILE A 6 9.24 -9.67 -6.72
CA ILE A 6 10.13 -8.98 -7.66
C ILE A 6 9.32 -8.02 -8.53
N ALA A 7 8.15 -8.44 -9.04
CA ALA A 7 7.26 -7.58 -9.80
C ALA A 7 6.79 -6.37 -8.99
N GLY A 8 6.44 -6.55 -7.70
CA GLY A 8 6.09 -5.47 -6.78
C GLY A 8 7.24 -4.50 -6.51
N VAL A 9 8.47 -5.01 -6.36
CA VAL A 9 9.67 -4.16 -6.20
C VAL A 9 9.94 -3.37 -7.47
N VAL A 10 9.89 -4.02 -8.64
CA VAL A 10 10.15 -3.36 -9.93
C VAL A 10 9.10 -2.29 -10.22
N SER A 11 7.82 -2.56 -9.95
CA SER A 11 6.76 -1.57 -10.13
C SER A 11 6.96 -0.37 -9.22
N CYS A 12 7.29 -0.57 -7.94
CA CYS A 12 7.64 0.50 -7.02
C CYS A 12 8.83 1.35 -7.52
N ILE A 13 9.88 0.72 -8.07
CA ILE A 13 11.03 1.47 -8.63
C ILE A 13 10.56 2.34 -9.79
N GLY A 14 9.80 1.79 -10.73
CA GLY A 14 9.25 2.54 -11.87
C GLY A 14 8.41 3.73 -11.42
N PHE A 15 7.54 3.52 -10.45
CA PHE A 15 6.73 4.58 -9.86
C PHE A 15 7.57 5.61 -9.09
N ALA A 16 8.59 5.19 -8.33
CA ALA A 16 9.45 6.12 -7.62
C ALA A 16 10.18 7.07 -8.58
N TYR A 17 10.59 6.59 -9.77
CA TYR A 17 11.10 7.46 -10.83
C TYR A 17 10.01 8.36 -11.41
N LEU A 18 8.82 7.81 -11.69
CA LEU A 18 7.69 8.58 -12.24
C LEU A 18 7.28 9.76 -11.33
N PHE A 19 7.28 9.55 -10.01
CA PHE A 19 6.96 10.57 -9.01
C PHE A 19 8.19 11.36 -8.53
N ASN A 20 9.33 11.25 -9.23
CA ASN A 20 10.56 11.97 -8.94
C ASN A 20 11.01 11.89 -7.45
N CYS A 21 10.92 10.69 -6.88
CA CYS A 21 11.30 10.44 -5.49
C CYS A 21 12.83 10.55 -5.30
N PRO A 22 13.31 10.97 -4.11
CA PRO A 22 14.74 11.01 -3.80
C PRO A 22 15.41 9.67 -4.03
N GLN A 23 16.56 9.65 -4.71
CA GLN A 23 17.28 8.43 -5.05
C GLN A 23 17.57 7.52 -3.85
N LYS A 24 17.89 8.11 -2.70
CA LYS A 24 18.11 7.40 -1.42
C LYS A 24 16.90 6.60 -0.94
N ALA A 25 15.69 6.99 -1.34
CA ALA A 25 14.44 6.39 -0.92
C ALA A 25 13.94 5.31 -1.89
N ILE A 26 14.32 5.36 -3.17
CA ILE A 26 13.77 4.49 -4.23
C ILE A 26 13.86 3.01 -3.85
N LEU A 27 15.08 2.50 -3.59
CA LEU A 27 15.27 1.09 -3.30
C LEU A 27 14.62 0.67 -1.98
N LYS A 28 14.71 1.53 -0.96
CA LYS A 28 14.16 1.25 0.39
C LYS A 28 12.64 1.18 0.35
N ALA A 29 12.00 2.14 -0.31
CA ALA A 29 10.57 2.16 -0.52
C ALA A 29 10.10 0.99 -1.40
N ALA A 30 10.88 0.63 -2.43
CA ALA A 30 10.53 -0.49 -3.30
C ALA A 30 10.53 -1.84 -2.58
N ILE A 31 11.52 -2.08 -1.71
CA ILE A 31 11.56 -3.28 -0.86
C ILE A 31 10.32 -3.33 0.04
N VAL A 32 10.00 -2.22 0.71
CA VAL A 32 8.83 -2.16 1.61
C VAL A 32 7.51 -2.31 0.86
N GLY A 33 7.37 -1.71 -0.32
CA GLY A 33 6.20 -1.90 -1.18
C GLY A 33 6.08 -3.34 -1.69
N GLY A 34 7.19 -3.98 -2.04
CA GLY A 34 7.24 -5.40 -2.37
C GLY A 34 6.80 -6.29 -1.20
N LEU A 35 7.21 -5.98 0.04
CA LEU A 35 6.76 -6.69 1.24
C LEU A 35 5.26 -6.50 1.49
N GLY A 36 4.74 -5.28 1.29
CA GLY A 36 3.30 -5.01 1.35
C GLY A 36 2.52 -5.83 0.31
N TRP A 37 3.02 -5.88 -0.93
CA TRP A 37 2.44 -6.72 -2.00
C TRP A 37 2.48 -8.21 -1.66
N LEU A 38 3.59 -8.71 -1.13
CA LEU A 38 3.69 -10.10 -0.69
C LEU A 38 2.66 -10.45 0.39
N MET A 39 2.48 -9.56 1.37
CA MET A 39 1.47 -9.76 2.41
C MET A 39 0.06 -9.78 1.83
N TYR A 40 -0.24 -8.86 0.90
CA TYR A 40 -1.50 -8.88 0.16
C TYR A 40 -1.69 -10.19 -0.62
N ASP A 41 -0.71 -10.59 -1.43
CA ASP A 41 -0.76 -11.80 -2.26
C ASP A 41 -0.93 -13.06 -1.39
N TYR A 42 -0.25 -13.09 -0.25
CA TYR A 42 -0.37 -14.18 0.72
C TYR A 42 -1.76 -14.23 1.37
N ALA A 43 -2.28 -13.09 1.81
CA ALA A 43 -3.60 -12.99 2.43
C ALA A 43 -4.73 -13.40 1.48
N VAL A 44 -4.63 -13.06 0.18
CA VAL A 44 -5.60 -13.47 -0.83
C VAL A 44 -5.53 -14.98 -1.09
N HIS A 45 -4.34 -15.52 -1.33
CA HIS A 45 -4.21 -16.89 -1.87
C HIS A 45 -4.15 -17.98 -0.79
N PHE A 46 -3.58 -17.71 0.38
CA PHE A 46 -3.42 -18.72 1.45
C PHE A 46 -4.45 -18.58 2.55
N TRP A 47 -4.86 -17.36 2.89
CA TRP A 47 -5.89 -17.13 3.90
C TRP A 47 -7.29 -16.96 3.31
N HIS A 48 -7.42 -16.88 1.97
CA HIS A 48 -8.69 -16.69 1.28
C HIS A 48 -9.48 -15.48 1.78
N LEU A 49 -8.77 -14.42 2.18
CA LEU A 49 -9.38 -13.19 2.63
C LEU A 49 -9.86 -12.36 1.44
N SER A 50 -10.83 -11.47 1.68
CA SER A 50 -11.29 -10.54 0.65
C SER A 50 -10.16 -9.63 0.19
N VAL A 51 -10.26 -9.13 -1.04
CA VAL A 51 -9.28 -8.20 -1.63
C VAL A 51 -9.12 -6.96 -0.75
N VAL A 52 -10.22 -6.45 -0.19
CA VAL A 52 -10.24 -5.30 0.71
C VAL A 52 -9.42 -5.55 1.98
N VAL A 53 -9.69 -6.66 2.68
CA VAL A 53 -8.98 -7.00 3.92
C VAL A 53 -7.50 -7.29 3.64
N SER A 54 -7.21 -8.01 2.57
CA SER A 54 -5.84 -8.30 2.15
C SER A 54 -5.06 -7.02 1.82
N THR A 55 -5.70 -6.05 1.17
CA THR A 55 -5.10 -4.74 0.85
C THR A 55 -4.81 -3.96 2.12
N PHE A 56 -5.73 -3.97 3.09
CA PHE A 56 -5.51 -3.37 4.40
C PHE A 56 -4.30 -4.00 5.12
N LEU A 57 -4.20 -5.33 5.15
CA LEU A 57 -3.06 -6.03 5.77
C LEU A 57 -1.72 -5.73 5.06
N GLY A 58 -1.71 -5.73 3.73
CA GLY A 58 -0.55 -5.30 2.95
C GLY A 58 -0.14 -3.85 3.25
N THR A 59 -1.13 -2.98 3.44
CA THR A 59 -0.92 -1.58 3.83
C THR A 59 -0.30 -1.45 5.22
N LEU A 60 -0.72 -2.27 6.19
CA LEU A 60 -0.11 -2.24 7.52
C LEU A 60 1.38 -2.57 7.45
N VAL A 61 1.74 -3.63 6.72
CA VAL A 61 3.16 -4.03 6.56
C VAL A 61 3.97 -2.92 5.90
N LEU A 62 3.47 -2.35 4.80
CA LEU A 62 4.19 -1.30 4.09
C LEU A 62 4.30 -0.01 4.92
N ALA A 63 3.24 0.38 5.61
CA ALA A 63 3.21 1.61 6.39
C ALA A 63 4.16 1.50 7.59
N ILE A 64 4.20 0.34 8.26
CA ILE A 64 5.16 0.08 9.35
C ILE A 64 6.59 0.19 8.82
N GLY A 65 6.89 -0.45 7.69
CA GLY A 65 8.21 -0.37 7.06
C GLY A 65 8.61 1.06 6.70
N CYS A 66 7.69 1.83 6.09
CA CYS A 66 7.94 3.22 5.75
C CYS A 66 8.17 4.09 6.99
N GLU A 67 7.41 3.86 8.05
CA GLU A 67 7.55 4.59 9.31
C GLU A 67 8.92 4.30 9.94
N ILE A 68 9.38 3.04 9.96
CA ILE A 68 10.71 2.67 10.44
C ILE A 68 11.80 3.37 9.63
N LEU A 69 11.75 3.27 8.30
CA LEU A 69 12.74 3.88 7.41
C LEU A 69 12.82 5.40 7.58
N ALA A 70 11.67 6.07 7.70
CA ALA A 70 11.63 7.52 7.89
C ALA A 70 12.37 7.98 9.16
N ARG A 71 12.41 7.17 10.22
CA ARG A 71 13.13 7.52 11.47
C ARG A 71 14.61 7.24 11.36
N ILE A 72 14.98 6.17 10.64
CA ILE A 72 16.38 5.84 10.36
C ILE A 72 17.00 6.96 9.50
N GLU A 73 16.30 7.36 8.44
CA GLU A 73 16.78 8.33 7.46
C GLU A 73 16.53 9.80 7.87
N LYS A 74 15.74 10.03 8.92
CA LYS A 74 15.33 11.36 9.41
C LYS A 74 14.62 12.19 8.33
N ASP A 75 13.82 11.53 7.51
CA ASP A 75 13.06 12.12 6.41
C ASP A 75 11.55 12.03 6.68
N ALA A 76 10.75 12.74 5.87
CA ALA A 76 9.30 12.62 5.91
C ALA A 76 8.84 11.21 5.48
N VAL A 77 7.88 10.62 6.21
CA VAL A 77 7.34 9.28 5.91
C VAL A 77 6.74 9.19 4.51
N THR A 78 6.15 10.29 4.03
CA THR A 78 5.53 10.40 2.71
C THR A 78 6.50 10.10 1.57
N ILE A 79 7.80 10.38 1.73
CA ILE A 79 8.83 10.08 0.74
C ILE A 79 8.91 8.57 0.43
N PHE A 80 8.66 7.73 1.45
CA PHE A 80 8.67 6.28 1.29
C PHE A 80 7.29 5.73 0.93
N ILE A 81 6.22 6.27 1.54
CA ILE A 81 4.84 5.77 1.32
C ILE A 81 4.40 5.95 -0.13
N ILE A 82 4.63 7.12 -0.74
CA ILE A 82 4.12 7.45 -2.08
C ILE A 82 4.50 6.38 -3.12
N PRO A 83 5.77 6.00 -3.29
CA PRO A 83 6.12 4.93 -4.23
C PRO A 83 5.76 3.52 -3.73
N ALA A 84 5.86 3.26 -2.42
CA ALA A 84 5.66 1.92 -1.85
C ALA A 84 4.21 1.42 -1.91
N ILE A 85 3.24 2.34 -1.88
CA ILE A 85 1.82 2.01 -1.83
C ILE A 85 1.24 1.60 -3.19
N LEU A 86 1.87 2.01 -4.30
CA LEU A 86 1.27 1.90 -5.63
C LEU A 86 1.01 0.50 -6.15
N PRO A 87 1.79 -0.56 -5.81
CA PRO A 87 1.40 -1.91 -6.16
C PRO A 87 0.04 -2.33 -5.58
N LEU A 88 -0.34 -1.78 -4.41
CA LEU A 88 -1.60 -2.10 -3.75
C LEU A 88 -2.77 -1.22 -4.20
N VAL A 89 -2.51 -0.10 -4.88
CA VAL A 89 -3.57 0.79 -5.34
C VAL A 89 -4.40 0.07 -6.41
N PRO A 90 -5.74 -0.01 -6.27
CA PRO A 90 -6.61 -0.82 -7.12
C PRO A 90 -6.91 -0.16 -8.48
N GLY A 91 -5.87 0.23 -9.25
CA GLY A 91 -6.03 0.91 -10.54
C GLY A 91 -6.81 0.08 -11.56
N ALA A 92 -6.53 -1.23 -11.64
CA ALA A 92 -7.29 -2.14 -12.49
C ALA A 92 -8.76 -2.24 -12.05
N GLY A 93 -9.02 -2.21 -10.74
CA GLY A 93 -10.39 -2.22 -10.22
C GLY A 93 -11.19 -0.99 -10.62
N LEU A 94 -10.56 0.18 -10.58
CA LEU A 94 -11.15 1.42 -11.07
C LEU A 94 -11.45 1.34 -12.57
N TYR A 95 -10.49 0.87 -13.37
CA TYR A 95 -10.68 0.69 -14.81
C TYR A 95 -11.88 -0.23 -15.12
N TYR A 96 -11.94 -1.42 -14.51
CA TYR A 96 -13.04 -2.36 -14.75
C TYR A 96 -14.40 -1.85 -14.25
N THR A 97 -14.41 -1.09 -13.15
CA THR A 97 -15.65 -0.45 -12.66
C THR A 97 -16.24 0.48 -13.72
N LEU A 98 -15.40 1.33 -14.32
CA LEU A 98 -15.82 2.25 -15.39
C LEU A 98 -16.18 1.50 -16.67
N LEU A 99 -15.43 0.45 -17.02
CA LEU A 99 -15.70 -0.37 -18.18
C LEU A 99 -17.10 -1.00 -18.11
N TYR A 100 -17.40 -1.71 -17.03
CA TYR A 100 -18.72 -2.34 -16.83
C TYR A 100 -19.85 -1.32 -16.78
N PHE A 101 -19.58 -0.12 -16.24
CA PHE A 101 -20.57 0.96 -16.25
C PHE A 101 -20.90 1.42 -17.68
N ILE A 102 -19.89 1.59 -18.54
CA ILE A 102 -20.07 1.99 -19.95
C ILE A 102 -20.75 0.89 -20.76
N GLU A 103 -20.46 -0.39 -20.46
CA GLU A 103 -21.05 -1.55 -21.12
C GLU A 103 -22.51 -1.83 -20.68
N GLY A 104 -23.02 -1.09 -19.69
CA GLY A 104 -24.38 -1.28 -19.15
C GLY A 104 -24.50 -2.42 -18.13
N GLU A 105 -23.39 -3.04 -17.76
CA GLU A 105 -23.30 -4.14 -16.78
C GLU A 105 -23.27 -3.61 -15.33
N PHE A 106 -24.34 -2.92 -14.93
CA PHE A 106 -24.40 -2.18 -13.67
C PHE A 106 -24.16 -3.02 -12.41
N SER A 107 -24.57 -4.29 -12.41
CA SER A 107 -24.35 -5.20 -11.28
C SER A 107 -22.85 -5.48 -11.07
N LEU A 108 -22.12 -5.76 -12.15
CA LEU A 108 -20.68 -5.96 -12.12
C LEU A 108 -19.93 -4.68 -11.80
N ALA A 109 -20.38 -3.55 -12.37
CA ALA A 109 -19.83 -2.23 -12.06
C ALA A 109 -19.95 -1.91 -10.57
N ALA A 110 -21.13 -2.13 -9.97
CA ALA A 110 -21.34 -1.91 -8.54
C ALA A 110 -20.46 -2.82 -7.68
N ALA A 111 -20.43 -4.13 -7.96
CA ALA A 111 -19.60 -5.07 -7.22
C ALA A 111 -18.12 -4.69 -7.28
N LYS A 112 -17.59 -4.42 -8.47
CA LYS A 112 -16.18 -4.04 -8.63
C LYS A 112 -15.87 -2.66 -8.04
N GLY A 113 -16.82 -1.74 -8.12
CA GLY A 113 -16.74 -0.42 -7.53
C GLY A 113 -16.63 -0.48 -6.01
N PHE A 114 -17.46 -1.30 -5.35
CA PHE A 114 -17.38 -1.50 -3.90
C PHE A 114 -16.05 -2.13 -3.46
N ASP A 115 -15.54 -3.13 -4.19
CA ASP A 115 -14.21 -3.69 -3.91
C ASP A 115 -13.11 -2.63 -4.05
N THR A 116 -13.16 -1.84 -5.12
CA THR A 116 -12.16 -0.80 -5.42
C THR A 116 -12.17 0.30 -4.36
N LEU A 117 -13.35 0.81 -4.01
CA LEU A 117 -13.53 1.81 -2.96
C LEU A 117 -13.13 1.25 -1.60
N GLY A 118 -13.50 0.00 -1.30
CA GLY A 118 -13.11 -0.70 -0.09
C GLY A 118 -11.60 -0.82 0.05
N CYS A 119 -10.89 -1.17 -1.02
CA CYS A 119 -9.43 -1.20 -1.05
C CYS A 119 -8.83 0.19 -0.80
N ALA A 120 -9.32 1.23 -1.48
CA ALA A 120 -8.86 2.60 -1.27
C ALA A 120 -9.08 3.07 0.19
N ALA A 121 -10.24 2.76 0.77
CA ALA A 121 -10.54 3.04 2.17
C ALA A 121 -9.62 2.25 3.12
N GLY A 122 -9.41 0.96 2.86
CA GLY A 122 -8.50 0.12 3.64
C GLY A 122 -7.07 0.66 3.61
N ILE A 123 -6.60 1.13 2.45
CA ILE A 123 -5.30 1.78 2.32
C ILE A 123 -5.23 3.05 3.19
N ALA A 124 -6.20 3.94 3.06
CA ALA A 124 -6.23 5.19 3.82
C ALA A 124 -6.25 4.93 5.34
N ILE A 125 -7.13 4.04 5.79
CA ILE A 125 -7.26 3.66 7.20
C ILE A 125 -5.98 3.01 7.71
N GLY A 126 -5.37 2.10 6.94
CA GLY A 126 -4.15 1.40 7.31
C GLY A 126 -2.97 2.36 7.54
N ILE A 127 -2.77 3.32 6.64
CA ILE A 127 -1.74 4.36 6.81
C ILE A 127 -2.03 5.21 8.05
N ILE A 128 -3.25 5.74 8.17
CA ILE A 128 -3.62 6.60 9.30
C ILE A 128 -3.41 5.87 10.63
N PHE A 129 -3.83 4.61 10.70
CA PHE A 129 -3.69 3.77 11.90
C PHE A 129 -2.23 3.62 12.30
N VAL A 130 -1.36 3.19 11.37
CA VAL A 130 0.06 2.97 11.66
C VAL A 130 0.77 4.28 12.00
N SER A 131 0.51 5.37 11.26
CA SER A 131 1.12 6.68 11.55
C SER A 131 0.67 7.22 12.91
N SER A 132 -0.60 7.05 13.27
CA SER A 132 -1.13 7.46 14.58
C SER A 132 -0.51 6.65 15.71
N LEU A 133 -0.45 5.33 15.56
CA LEU A 133 0.16 4.44 16.53
C LEU A 133 1.65 4.77 16.71
N THR A 134 2.39 4.97 15.62
CA THR A 134 3.81 5.32 15.67
C THR A 134 4.03 6.66 16.36
N ARG A 135 3.21 7.67 16.07
CA ARG A 135 3.26 8.98 16.74
C ARG A 135 2.98 8.86 18.24
N PHE A 136 1.98 8.07 18.62
CA PHE A 136 1.64 7.82 20.02
C PHE A 136 2.79 7.14 20.78
N LEU A 137 3.35 6.04 20.23
CA LEU A 137 4.46 5.30 20.84
C LEU A 137 5.72 6.16 20.96
N THR A 138 6.04 6.98 19.95
CA THR A 138 7.20 7.88 20.00
C THR A 138 7.01 9.03 20.99
N HIS A 139 5.78 9.50 21.21
CA HIS A 139 5.47 10.49 22.24
C HIS A 139 5.67 9.93 23.65
N LEU A 140 5.17 8.72 23.93
CA LEU A 140 5.38 8.04 25.22
C LEU A 140 6.86 7.86 25.55
N ARG A 141 7.68 7.50 24.56
CA ARG A 141 9.12 7.31 24.74
C ARG A 141 9.88 8.61 25.04
N LYS A 142 9.35 9.77 24.65
CA LYS A 142 9.93 11.08 24.98
C LYS A 142 9.50 11.62 26.34
N GLY A 143 8.31 11.26 26.83
CA GLY A 143 7.81 11.67 28.15
C GLY A 143 8.36 10.86 29.33
N GLY A 144 9.11 9.78 29.08
CA GLY A 144 9.77 8.96 30.09
C GLY A 144 11.28 9.23 30.26
N ARG A 145 11.78 10.34 29.71
CA ARG A 145 13.14 10.88 29.91
C ARG A 145 13.03 12.28 30.49
#